data_AF-A0A812T9U8-F1
#
_entry.id   AF-A0A812T9U8-F1
#
_cell.length_a   1.000
_cell.length_b   1.000
_cell.length_c   1.000
_cell.angle_alpha   90.00
_cell.angle_beta   90.00
_cell.angle_gamma   90.00
#
_symmetry.space_group_name_H-M   'P 1'
#
loop_
_entity.id
_entity.type
_entity.pdbx_description
1 polymer ?
#
loop_
_entity_poly.entity_id
_entity_poly.type
_entity_poly.pdbx_seq_one_letter_code
_entity_poly.pdbx_strand_id
1 'polypeptide(L)'
;MKLISDQTGEDMQKLLRRSMDIRNPSKTKRAKAEPKAKAEAAAKAKAKSSARVTKEEEVDEEKEQPTEKSEAPAESAVEPAAKTDVSATKSRKRRKEMDPGYLDPDTFLPKGWSTVEKQYKTGGYKGKTYVRFQYNGEGALMSSISAVINRHHEMTGEDLMPLYLQMRAEKKAQVPSAEVRKEKREQHVALYRARFPALTGAMVCAFP
;
A
#
# COMPACT_ATOMS: atom_id res chain seq x y z
N MET A 1 -25.05 42.77 37.76
CA MET A 1 -24.23 42.07 36.76
C MET A 1 -22.81 42.00 37.29
N LYS A 2 -22.32 40.81 37.68
CA LYS A 2 -20.94 40.65 38.16
C LYS A 2 -20.07 40.30 36.96
N LEU A 3 -19.20 41.25 36.58
CA LEU A 3 -18.12 41.05 35.64
C LEU A 3 -17.09 40.12 36.30
N ILE A 4 -16.95 38.91 35.78
CA ILE A 4 -15.88 37.98 36.18
C ILE A 4 -14.66 38.38 35.35
N SER A 5 -13.83 39.23 35.93
CA SER A 5 -12.51 39.57 35.41
C SER A 5 -11.53 38.44 35.72
N ASP A 6 -10.98 37.87 34.65
CA ASP A 6 -9.62 37.37 34.48
C ASP A 6 -8.85 36.98 35.73
N GLN A 7 -8.69 35.67 35.93
CA GLN A 7 -7.59 35.13 36.69
C GLN A 7 -7.05 33.85 36.04
N THR A 8 -5.79 33.96 35.61
CA THR A 8 -4.79 32.91 35.38
C THR A 8 -4.84 32.17 34.04
N GLY A 9 -3.75 32.29 33.26
CA GLY A 9 -3.50 31.56 32.01
C GLY A 9 -3.45 30.03 32.15
N GLU A 10 -3.63 29.49 33.36
CA GLU A 10 -3.81 28.05 33.58
C GLU A 10 -5.13 27.53 33.00
N ASP A 11 -6.19 28.34 33.02
CA ASP A 11 -7.50 27.91 32.50
C ASP A 11 -7.51 27.87 30.97
N MET A 12 -6.76 28.75 30.31
CA MET A 12 -6.60 28.71 28.86
C MET A 12 -5.82 27.45 28.42
N GLN A 13 -4.78 27.07 29.16
CA GLN A 13 -4.03 25.83 28.90
C GLN A 13 -4.87 24.58 29.15
N LYS A 14 -5.71 24.57 30.19
CA LYS A 14 -6.67 23.48 30.43
C LYS A 14 -7.70 23.39 29.31
N LEU A 15 -8.21 24.52 28.81
CA LEU A 15 -9.15 24.57 27.69
C LEU A 15 -8.50 24.04 26.39
N LEU A 16 -7.25 24.44 26.12
CA LEU A 16 -6.46 23.97 24.98
C LEU A 16 -6.21 22.46 25.05
N ARG A 17 -5.77 21.92 26.20
CA ARG A 17 -5.58 20.47 26.38
C ARG A 17 -6.90 19.70 26.19
N ARG A 18 -7.98 20.18 26.79
CA ARG A 18 -9.32 19.57 26.66
C ARG A 18 -9.81 19.57 25.21
N SER A 19 -9.52 20.63 24.45
CA SER A 19 -9.85 20.71 23.03
C SER A 19 -9.03 19.73 22.16
N MET A 20 -7.78 19.46 22.53
CA MET A 20 -6.93 18.48 21.83
C MET A 20 -7.35 17.03 22.12
N ASP A 21 -7.75 16.74 23.36
CA ASP A 21 -8.23 15.41 23.76
C ASP A 21 -9.53 15.02 23.04
N ILE A 22 -10.43 15.98 22.78
CA ILE A 22 -11.67 15.76 22.02
C ILE A 22 -11.36 15.44 20.55
N ARG A 23 -10.33 16.06 19.96
CA ARG A 23 -9.96 15.83 18.55
C ARG A 23 -9.17 14.55 18.31
N ASN A 24 -8.63 13.92 19.35
CA ASN A 24 -7.76 12.74 19.22
C ASN A 24 -7.99 11.66 20.31
N PRO A 25 -9.17 11.04 20.37
CA PRO A 25 -9.54 10.09 21.43
C PRO A 25 -8.71 8.78 21.42
N SER A 26 -7.94 8.52 20.37
CA SER A 26 -7.10 7.32 20.23
C SER A 26 -5.80 7.39 21.03
N LYS A 27 -5.27 8.59 21.33
CA LYS A 27 -4.02 8.75 22.11
C LYS A 27 -4.25 8.61 23.62
N THR A 28 -5.36 9.12 24.13
CA THR A 28 -5.72 9.07 25.56
C THR A 28 -6.03 7.66 26.04
N LYS A 29 -6.59 6.79 25.18
CA LYS A 29 -6.78 5.37 25.49
C LYS A 29 -5.46 4.60 25.63
N ARG A 30 -4.41 5.00 24.92
CA ARG A 30 -3.10 4.34 24.95
C ARG A 30 -2.32 4.67 26.23
N ALA A 31 -2.38 5.93 26.69
CA ALA A 31 -1.72 6.39 27.91
C ALA A 31 -2.29 5.76 29.20
N LYS A 32 -3.59 5.42 29.25
CA LYS A 32 -4.21 4.71 30.39
C LYS A 32 -3.95 3.19 30.39
N ALA A 33 -3.53 2.60 29.27
CA ALA A 33 -3.28 1.16 29.17
C ALA A 33 -1.83 0.77 29.55
N GLU A 34 -0.88 1.69 29.41
CA GLU A 34 0.55 1.43 29.67
C GLU A 34 0.94 1.17 31.15
N PRO A 35 0.33 1.78 32.19
CA PRO A 35 0.75 1.48 33.56
C PRO A 35 0.31 0.10 34.03
N LYS A 36 -0.68 -0.54 33.37
CA LYS A 36 -1.13 -1.90 33.72
C LYS A 36 -0.25 -2.99 33.09
N ALA A 37 0.25 -2.78 31.88
CA ALA A 37 1.08 -3.76 31.18
C ALA A 37 2.53 -3.85 31.71
N LYS A 38 3.08 -2.76 32.26
CA LYS A 38 4.43 -2.78 32.87
C LYS A 38 4.50 -3.45 34.23
N ALA A 39 3.40 -3.49 34.99
CA ALA A 39 3.35 -4.20 36.27
C ALA A 39 3.30 -5.74 36.12
N GLU A 40 2.70 -6.23 35.03
CA GLU A 40 2.53 -7.67 34.79
C GLU A 40 3.78 -8.33 34.17
N ALA A 41 4.59 -7.56 33.42
CA ALA A 41 5.83 -8.06 32.82
C ALA A 41 6.97 -8.26 33.84
N ALA A 42 6.99 -7.47 34.93
CA ALA A 42 8.02 -7.58 35.97
C ALA A 42 7.86 -8.83 36.87
N ALA A 43 6.64 -9.39 36.97
CA ALA A 43 6.37 -10.60 37.75
C ALA A 43 6.78 -11.90 37.03
N LYS A 44 6.88 -11.90 35.69
CA LYS A 44 7.25 -13.08 34.90
C LYS A 44 8.76 -13.24 34.64
N ALA A 45 9.57 -12.20 34.88
CA ALA A 45 11.02 -12.25 34.64
C ALA A 45 11.85 -12.86 35.79
N LYS A 46 11.23 -13.15 36.94
CA LYS A 46 11.91 -13.74 38.12
C LYS A 46 11.78 -15.26 38.25
N ALA A 47 11.12 -15.93 37.30
CA ALA A 47 10.79 -17.36 37.37
C ALA A 47 11.50 -18.26 36.33
N LYS A 48 12.48 -17.74 35.58
CA LYS A 48 13.20 -18.52 34.53
C LYS A 48 14.73 -18.41 34.61
N SER A 49 15.28 -18.26 35.82
CA SER A 49 16.70 -18.48 36.08
C SER A 49 16.92 -19.89 36.63
N SER A 50 16.92 -20.92 35.77
CA SER A 50 17.59 -22.19 36.09
C SER A 50 17.68 -23.10 34.86
N ALA A 51 18.79 -23.83 34.74
CA ALA A 51 19.23 -24.79 33.71
C ALA A 51 19.68 -24.15 32.38
N ARG A 52 20.97 -23.93 32.08
CA ARG A 52 22.18 -24.78 32.07
C ARG A 52 22.19 -25.82 30.92
N VAL A 53 23.30 -25.80 30.19
CA VAL A 53 24.04 -26.92 29.55
C VAL A 53 24.18 -26.83 28.02
N THR A 54 25.45 -26.78 27.65
CA THR A 54 26.19 -26.94 26.40
C THR A 54 26.04 -28.30 25.74
N LYS A 55 26.00 -28.39 24.40
CA LYS A 55 26.75 -29.41 23.65
C LYS A 55 26.90 -29.04 22.17
N GLU A 56 28.14 -29.20 21.69
CA GLU A 56 28.62 -29.14 20.30
C GLU A 56 28.36 -30.47 19.57
N GLU A 57 28.92 -30.61 18.36
CA GLU A 57 29.11 -31.83 17.51
C GLU A 57 28.05 -31.97 16.38
N GLU A 58 28.30 -31.72 15.09
CA GLU A 58 29.23 -32.27 14.04
C GLU A 58 28.60 -33.40 13.18
N VAL A 59 28.97 -33.42 11.88
CA VAL A 59 28.82 -34.44 10.79
C VAL A 59 27.38 -34.67 10.25
N ASP A 60 27.03 -34.96 8.97
CA ASP A 60 27.61 -35.56 7.73
C ASP A 60 26.69 -35.04 6.57
N GLU A 61 27.11 -34.62 5.37
CA GLU A 61 27.68 -35.30 4.18
C GLU A 61 26.81 -36.39 3.48
N GLU A 62 26.82 -36.34 2.14
CA GLU A 62 26.19 -37.23 1.11
C GLU A 62 24.65 -37.14 0.91
N LYS A 63 24.04 -37.27 -0.29
CA LYS A 63 24.46 -37.82 -1.59
C LYS A 63 23.53 -37.39 -2.74
N GLU A 64 24.14 -37.38 -3.93
CA GLU A 64 23.66 -37.38 -5.32
C GLU A 64 22.31 -38.07 -5.64
N GLN A 65 21.39 -37.47 -6.41
CA GLN A 65 21.29 -37.39 -7.90
C GLN A 65 20.33 -38.49 -8.47
N PRO A 66 20.01 -38.54 -9.79
CA PRO A 66 18.67 -38.27 -10.33
C PRO A 66 18.00 -39.51 -10.97
N THR A 67 16.70 -39.43 -11.28
CA THR A 67 16.08 -40.36 -12.25
C THR A 67 15.16 -39.62 -13.22
N GLU A 68 15.59 -39.59 -14.48
CA GLU A 68 14.74 -39.42 -15.66
C GLU A 68 13.87 -40.68 -15.86
N LYS A 69 12.66 -40.51 -16.39
CA LYS A 69 12.18 -41.22 -17.59
C LYS A 69 10.72 -40.90 -17.95
N SER A 70 10.55 -40.60 -19.25
CA SER A 70 9.47 -41.06 -20.16
C SER A 70 8.03 -40.60 -19.86
N GLU A 71 7.11 -40.33 -20.79
CA GLU A 71 6.98 -40.45 -22.24
C GLU A 71 5.71 -39.65 -22.62
N ALA A 72 5.65 -39.10 -23.83
CA ALA A 72 4.47 -38.41 -24.39
C ALA A 72 3.44 -39.43 -24.95
N PRO A 73 2.47 -39.04 -25.80
CA PRO A 73 1.39 -38.04 -25.68
C PRO A 73 0.00 -38.72 -25.79
N ALA A 74 -1.07 -38.06 -25.34
CA ALA A 74 -2.42 -38.44 -25.76
C ALA A 74 -3.25 -37.18 -26.02
N GLU A 75 -3.53 -36.97 -27.30
CA GLU A 75 -4.49 -36.02 -27.82
C GLU A 75 -5.89 -36.33 -27.27
N SER A 76 -6.56 -35.34 -26.70
CA SER A 76 -8.02 -35.32 -26.66
C SER A 76 -8.50 -33.93 -27.01
N ALA A 77 -8.83 -33.76 -28.28
CA ALA A 77 -9.57 -32.63 -28.80
C ALA A 77 -10.96 -32.60 -28.18
N VAL A 78 -11.20 -31.64 -27.29
CA VAL A 78 -12.54 -31.20 -26.92
C VAL A 78 -12.50 -29.68 -27.02
N GLU A 79 -13.15 -29.14 -28.06
CA GLU A 79 -13.45 -27.72 -28.18
C GLU A 79 -14.37 -27.29 -27.02
N PRO A 80 -13.99 -26.27 -26.23
CA PRO A 80 -14.97 -25.48 -25.50
C PRO A 80 -15.15 -24.14 -26.20
N ALA A 81 -16.42 -23.90 -26.57
CA ALA A 81 -17.02 -22.63 -26.95
C ALA A 81 -16.21 -21.38 -26.57
N ALA A 82 -15.94 -20.54 -27.58
CA ALA A 82 -15.31 -19.24 -27.47
C ALA A 82 -16.04 -18.33 -26.46
N LYS A 83 -15.67 -18.45 -25.19
CA LYS A 83 -15.80 -17.37 -24.22
C LYS A 83 -14.63 -16.44 -24.53
N THR A 84 -14.95 -15.23 -24.95
CA THR A 84 -14.01 -14.13 -25.10
C THR A 84 -13.42 -13.79 -23.73
N ASP A 85 -12.40 -14.55 -23.34
CA ASP A 85 -11.57 -14.29 -22.18
C ASP A 85 -10.70 -13.07 -22.51
N VAL A 86 -11.26 -11.88 -22.30
CA VAL A 86 -10.52 -10.63 -22.40
C VAL A 86 -9.49 -10.64 -21.29
N SER A 87 -8.30 -11.15 -21.60
CA SER A 87 -7.12 -11.26 -20.74
C SER A 87 -7.04 -10.08 -19.75
N ALA A 88 -7.36 -10.34 -18.48
CA ALA A 88 -7.39 -9.35 -17.40
C ALA A 88 -6.03 -8.66 -17.15
N THR A 89 -4.97 -9.18 -17.74
CA THR A 89 -3.61 -8.62 -17.69
C THR A 89 -3.47 -7.34 -18.52
N LYS A 90 -4.11 -7.24 -19.70
CA LYS A 90 -4.08 -6.00 -20.53
C LYS A 90 -4.96 -4.87 -19.98
N SER A 91 -6.06 -5.19 -19.30
CA SER A 91 -6.99 -4.18 -18.78
C SER A 91 -6.41 -3.40 -17.58
N ARG A 92 -5.43 -3.97 -16.85
CA ARG A 92 -4.87 -3.36 -15.65
C ARG A 92 -3.79 -2.32 -15.94
N LYS A 93 -2.98 -2.51 -17.00
CA LYS A 93 -1.97 -1.53 -17.43
C LYS A 93 -2.62 -0.18 -17.77
N ARG A 94 -3.76 -0.23 -18.48
CA ARG A 94 -4.56 0.95 -18.83
C ARG A 94 -5.12 1.73 -17.62
N ARG A 95 -5.35 1.10 -16.47
CA ARG A 95 -5.86 1.78 -15.27
C ARG A 95 -4.79 2.57 -14.52
N LYS A 96 -3.52 2.15 -14.57
CA LYS A 96 -2.42 2.88 -13.92
C LYS A 96 -2.05 4.16 -14.69
N GLU A 97 -1.99 4.08 -16.02
CA GLU A 97 -1.68 5.23 -16.89
C GLU A 97 -2.73 6.35 -16.79
N MET A 98 -3.96 6.03 -16.38
CA MET A 98 -5.07 6.97 -16.27
C MET A 98 -5.24 7.57 -14.87
N ASP A 99 -4.41 7.18 -13.89
CA ASP A 99 -4.47 7.79 -12.57
C ASP A 99 -3.67 9.10 -12.60
N PRO A 100 -4.27 10.28 -12.39
CA PRO A 100 -3.58 11.57 -12.52
C PRO A 100 -2.42 11.77 -11.53
N GLY A 101 -2.27 10.87 -10.54
CA GLY A 101 -1.12 10.82 -9.62
C GLY A 101 -0.08 9.74 -9.94
N TYR A 102 -0.23 8.96 -11.03
CA TYR A 102 0.73 7.95 -11.42
C TYR A 102 1.96 8.63 -12.04
N LEU A 103 3.10 8.44 -11.38
CA LEU A 103 4.40 8.88 -11.85
C LEU A 103 5.00 7.72 -12.64
N ASP A 104 5.21 7.92 -13.94
CA ASP A 104 5.77 6.91 -14.82
C ASP A 104 7.22 6.59 -14.43
N PRO A 105 7.52 5.39 -13.88
CA PRO A 105 8.82 5.10 -13.27
C PRO A 105 10.00 5.34 -14.22
N ASP A 106 9.83 5.10 -15.51
CA ASP A 106 10.89 5.27 -16.51
C ASP A 106 11.29 6.74 -16.71
N THR A 107 10.40 7.68 -16.37
CA THR A 107 10.69 9.12 -16.42
C THR A 107 11.39 9.61 -15.14
N PHE A 108 11.15 8.97 -13.99
CA PHE A 108 11.61 9.45 -12.67
C PHE A 108 12.83 8.74 -12.12
N LEU A 109 13.15 7.58 -12.66
CA LEU A 109 14.28 6.81 -12.18
C LEU A 109 15.57 7.44 -12.69
N PRO A 110 16.55 7.67 -11.80
CA PRO A 110 17.88 8.06 -12.22
C PRO A 110 18.48 7.03 -13.18
N LYS A 111 19.42 7.46 -14.03
CA LYS A 111 19.97 6.61 -15.08
C LYS A 111 20.56 5.31 -14.52
N GLY A 112 20.25 4.19 -15.16
CA GLY A 112 20.69 2.85 -14.73
C GLY A 112 19.77 2.18 -13.70
N TRP A 113 18.77 2.90 -13.17
CA TRP A 113 17.73 2.27 -12.35
C TRP A 113 16.58 1.76 -13.20
N SER A 114 16.07 0.58 -12.85
CA SER A 114 14.96 -0.08 -13.52
C SER A 114 13.87 -0.48 -12.53
N THR A 115 12.63 -0.58 -13.02
CA THR A 115 11.52 -1.11 -12.24
C THR A 115 11.38 -2.61 -12.42
N VAL A 116 11.25 -3.32 -11.30
CA VAL A 116 11.02 -4.76 -11.25
C VAL A 116 9.68 -5.02 -10.59
N GLU A 117 8.75 -5.57 -11.37
CA GLU A 117 7.46 -6.03 -10.85
C GLU A 117 7.61 -7.42 -10.21
N LYS A 118 7.20 -7.55 -8.96
CA LYS A 118 7.20 -8.84 -8.23
C LYS A 118 5.82 -9.16 -7.72
N GLN A 119 5.44 -10.44 -7.74
CA GLN A 119 4.16 -10.89 -7.24
C GLN A 119 4.29 -11.45 -5.82
N TYR A 120 3.35 -11.12 -4.93
CA TYR A 120 3.25 -11.77 -3.63
C TYR A 120 2.88 -13.24 -3.84
N LYS A 121 3.73 -14.16 -3.37
CA LYS A 121 3.52 -15.61 -3.49
C LYS A 121 2.62 -16.18 -2.39
N THR A 122 2.64 -15.57 -1.21
CA THR A 122 1.97 -16.07 0.00
C THR A 122 1.21 -14.95 0.74
N GLY A 123 0.32 -15.33 1.66
CA GLY A 123 -0.45 -14.41 2.50
C GLY A 123 -1.66 -13.75 1.84
N GLY A 124 -2.29 -12.80 2.55
CA GLY A 124 -3.52 -12.11 2.09
C GLY A 124 -3.34 -11.19 0.88
N TYR A 125 -2.09 -10.95 0.46
CA TYR A 125 -1.77 -10.21 -0.75
C TYR A 125 -1.38 -11.11 -1.92
N LYS A 126 -1.48 -12.45 -1.77
CA LYS A 126 -1.15 -13.41 -2.81
C LYS A 126 -1.81 -13.03 -4.14
N GLY A 127 -1.02 -13.07 -5.20
CA GLY A 127 -1.47 -12.73 -6.55
C GLY A 127 -1.39 -11.24 -6.87
N LYS A 128 -1.23 -10.35 -5.88
CA LYS A 128 -0.99 -8.91 -6.15
C LYS A 128 0.47 -8.67 -6.52
N THR A 129 0.68 -7.69 -7.37
CA THR A 129 2.02 -7.27 -7.82
C THR A 129 2.45 -6.03 -7.06
N TYR A 130 3.69 -5.99 -6.61
CA TYR A 130 4.35 -4.82 -6.05
C TYR A 130 5.55 -4.44 -6.90
N VAL A 131 5.89 -3.15 -6.87
CA VAL A 131 7.02 -2.61 -7.61
C VAL A 131 8.24 -2.52 -6.69
N ARG A 132 9.39 -2.88 -7.22
CA ARG A 132 10.71 -2.67 -6.63
C ARG A 132 11.63 -2.01 -7.65
N PHE A 133 12.74 -1.47 -7.18
CA PHE A 133 13.71 -0.78 -8.01
C PHE A 133 15.07 -1.43 -7.87
N GLN A 134 15.77 -1.55 -8.99
CA GLN A 134 17.07 -2.22 -9.06
C GLN A 134 18.03 -1.42 -9.93
N TYR A 135 19.30 -1.37 -9.56
CA TYR A 135 20.35 -0.69 -10.33
C TYR A 135 21.04 -1.70 -11.25
N ASN A 136 21.00 -1.48 -12.57
CA ASN A 136 21.64 -2.32 -13.58
C ASN A 136 21.35 -3.83 -13.47
N GLY A 137 20.17 -4.22 -12.97
CA GLY A 137 19.82 -5.63 -12.79
C GLY A 137 20.53 -6.33 -11.62
N GLU A 138 21.29 -5.59 -10.81
CA GLU A 138 22.06 -6.12 -9.68
C GLU A 138 21.73 -5.40 -8.36
N GLY A 139 22.15 -6.00 -7.24
CA GLY A 139 22.05 -5.41 -5.91
C GLY A 139 20.69 -5.51 -5.23
N ALA A 140 20.58 -4.79 -4.11
CA ALA A 140 19.41 -4.84 -3.23
C ALA A 140 18.21 -4.12 -3.85
N LEU A 141 17.05 -4.78 -3.82
CA LEU A 141 15.80 -4.24 -4.34
C LEU A 141 15.23 -3.17 -3.41
N MET A 142 15.14 -1.94 -3.90
CA MET A 142 14.58 -0.83 -3.14
C MET A 142 13.04 -0.79 -3.25
N SER A 143 12.37 -0.35 -2.19
CA SER A 143 10.91 -0.30 -2.12
C SER A 143 10.28 1.01 -2.59
N SER A 144 11.08 2.08 -2.74
CA SER A 144 10.58 3.43 -3.01
C SER A 144 11.56 4.27 -3.83
N ILE A 145 11.03 5.18 -4.65
CA ILE A 145 11.82 6.11 -5.48
C ILE A 145 12.71 7.01 -4.62
N SER A 146 12.23 7.50 -3.48
CA SER A 146 13.06 8.34 -2.59
C SER A 146 14.31 7.61 -2.08
N ALA A 147 14.20 6.31 -1.78
CA ALA A 147 15.35 5.49 -1.41
C ALA A 147 16.31 5.28 -2.58
N VAL A 148 15.79 5.16 -3.80
CA VAL A 148 16.59 5.09 -5.03
C VAL A 148 17.38 6.38 -5.24
N ILE A 149 16.73 7.53 -5.09
CA ILE A 149 17.37 8.85 -5.25
C ILE A 149 18.47 9.05 -4.21
N ASN A 150 18.21 8.75 -2.94
CA ASN A 150 19.23 8.86 -1.89
C ASN A 150 20.44 7.97 -2.20
N ARG A 151 20.20 6.73 -2.63
CA ARG A 151 21.27 5.81 -2.99
C ARG A 151 22.02 6.23 -4.25
N HIS A 152 21.34 6.83 -5.23
CA HIS A 152 21.99 7.41 -6.40
C HIS A 152 22.85 8.62 -6.01
N HIS A 153 22.36 9.47 -5.11
CA HIS A 153 23.16 10.57 -4.57
C HIS A 153 24.41 10.06 -3.85
N GLU A 154 24.32 8.96 -3.10
CA GLU A 154 25.50 8.31 -2.50
C GLU A 154 26.50 7.77 -3.54
N MET A 155 26.02 7.28 -4.69
CA MET A 155 26.87 6.71 -5.75
C MET A 155 27.50 7.76 -6.68
N THR A 156 26.75 8.82 -7.02
CA THR A 156 27.14 9.80 -8.05
C THR A 156 27.44 11.18 -7.46
N GLY A 157 26.95 11.49 -6.26
CA GLY A 157 27.06 12.82 -5.64
C GLY A 157 26.00 13.82 -6.11
N GLU A 158 25.09 13.43 -7.02
CA GLU A 158 24.05 14.31 -7.56
C GLU A 158 22.74 14.16 -6.78
N ASP A 159 22.23 15.25 -6.20
CA ASP A 159 20.97 15.26 -5.47
C ASP A 159 19.79 15.57 -6.40
N LEU A 160 19.03 14.54 -6.74
CA LEU A 160 17.81 14.64 -7.55
C LEU A 160 16.54 14.79 -6.70
N MET A 161 16.65 14.81 -5.37
CA MET A 161 15.50 14.88 -4.47
C MET A 161 14.67 16.16 -4.64
N PRO A 162 15.26 17.37 -4.79
CA PRO A 162 14.49 18.60 -4.98
C PRO A 162 13.62 18.55 -6.25
N LEU A 163 14.20 18.07 -7.35
CA LEU A 163 13.49 17.92 -8.63
C LEU A 163 12.33 16.93 -8.51
N TYR A 164 12.55 15.79 -7.84
CA TYR A 164 11.50 14.81 -7.59
C TYR A 164 10.33 15.39 -6.78
N LEU A 165 10.62 16.22 -5.77
CA LEU A 165 9.59 16.85 -4.96
C LEU A 165 8.77 17.88 -5.76
N GLN A 166 9.42 18.68 -6.62
CA GLN A 166 8.75 19.63 -7.50
C GLN A 166 7.78 18.92 -8.45
N MET A 167 8.27 17.92 -9.18
CA MET A 167 7.45 17.12 -10.11
C MET A 167 6.26 16.45 -9.43
N ARG A 168 6.48 15.91 -8.22
CA ARG A 168 5.40 15.30 -7.43
C ARG A 168 4.35 16.33 -7.01
N ALA A 169 4.76 17.55 -6.69
CA ALA A 169 3.84 18.63 -6.35
C ALA A 169 3.03 19.07 -7.57
N GLU A 170 3.65 19.22 -8.74
CA GLU A 170 2.98 19.55 -10.01
C GLU A 170 1.95 18.50 -10.40
N LYS A 171 2.32 17.21 -10.35
CA LYS A 171 1.38 16.12 -10.64
C LYS A 171 0.24 16.07 -9.64
N LYS A 172 0.52 16.28 -8.36
CA LYS A 172 -0.53 16.38 -7.35
C LYS A 172 -1.47 17.56 -7.58
N ALA A 173 -0.97 18.68 -8.11
CA ALA A 173 -1.80 19.83 -8.48
C ALA A 173 -2.67 19.58 -9.73
N GLN A 174 -2.22 18.74 -10.66
CA GLN A 174 -3.03 18.31 -11.83
C GLN A 174 -4.19 17.40 -11.45
N VAL A 175 -4.14 16.74 -10.29
CA VAL A 175 -5.25 15.92 -9.81
C VAL A 175 -6.43 16.85 -9.53
N PRO A 176 -7.56 16.73 -10.26
CA PRO A 176 -8.69 17.62 -10.06
C PRO A 176 -9.16 17.53 -8.61
N SER A 177 -9.45 18.70 -8.02
CA SER A 177 -9.99 18.81 -6.66
C SER A 177 -11.17 17.85 -6.49
N ALA A 178 -11.35 17.35 -5.26
CA ALA A 178 -12.47 16.48 -4.92
C ALA A 178 -13.83 17.10 -5.29
N GLU A 179 -13.92 18.42 -5.25
CA GLU A 179 -15.11 19.19 -5.65
C GLU A 179 -15.39 19.07 -7.14
N VAL A 180 -14.39 19.28 -8.00
CA VAL A 180 -14.52 19.12 -9.46
C VAL A 180 -14.95 17.70 -9.83
N ARG A 181 -14.46 16.70 -9.08
CA ARG A 181 -14.90 15.30 -9.26
C ARG A 181 -16.36 15.10 -8.88
N LYS A 182 -16.83 15.76 -7.82
CA LYS A 182 -18.23 15.70 -7.37
C LYS A 182 -19.17 16.32 -8.40
N GLU A 183 -18.83 17.50 -8.92
CA GLU A 183 -19.61 18.19 -9.94
C GLU A 183 -19.74 17.35 -11.22
N LYS A 184 -18.61 16.81 -11.73
CA LYS A 184 -18.63 15.92 -12.90
C LYS A 184 -19.50 14.69 -12.66
N ARG A 185 -19.45 14.11 -11.46
CA ARG A 185 -20.33 12.98 -11.09
C ARG A 185 -21.80 13.37 -11.15
N GLU A 186 -22.18 14.52 -10.59
CA GLU A 186 -23.56 15.00 -10.60
C GLU A 186 -24.05 15.29 -12.02
N GLN A 187 -23.20 15.86 -12.88
CA GLN A 187 -23.48 16.03 -14.31
C GLN A 187 -23.74 14.70 -15.01
N HIS A 188 -22.89 13.69 -14.80
CA HIS A 188 -23.09 12.36 -15.38
C HIS A 188 -24.36 11.68 -14.85
N VAL A 189 -24.67 11.85 -13.56
CA VAL A 189 -25.92 11.33 -12.98
C VAL A 189 -27.14 12.04 -13.58
N ALA A 190 -27.08 13.35 -13.79
CA ALA A 190 -28.15 14.10 -14.43
C ALA A 190 -28.38 13.64 -15.89
N LEU A 191 -27.31 13.49 -16.67
CA LEU A 191 -27.38 12.95 -18.03
C LEU A 191 -27.93 11.53 -18.06
N TYR A 192 -27.53 10.69 -17.11
CA TYR A 192 -28.05 9.33 -16.98
C TYR A 192 -29.55 9.33 -16.68
N ARG A 193 -30.01 10.15 -15.72
CA ARG A 193 -31.43 10.27 -15.37
C ARG A 193 -32.28 10.88 -16.48
N ALA A 194 -31.69 11.75 -17.30
CA ALA A 194 -32.36 12.29 -18.48
C ALA A 194 -32.51 11.23 -19.59
N ARG A 195 -31.50 10.36 -19.76
CA ARG A 195 -31.51 9.32 -20.80
C ARG A 195 -32.33 8.09 -20.40
N PHE A 196 -32.33 7.73 -19.12
CA PHE A 196 -32.99 6.55 -18.60
C PHE A 196 -34.04 6.96 -17.57
N PRO A 197 -35.34 6.77 -17.87
CA PRO A 197 -36.39 7.04 -16.90
C PRO A 197 -36.25 6.12 -15.68
N ALA A 198 -36.88 6.51 -14.58
CA ALA A 198 -36.90 5.68 -13.38
C ALA A 198 -37.52 4.31 -13.70
N LEU A 199 -36.91 3.24 -13.17
CA LEU A 199 -37.45 1.90 -13.30
C LEU A 199 -38.84 1.88 -12.62
N THR A 200 -39.89 1.64 -13.42
CA THR A 200 -41.24 1.48 -12.89
C THR A 200 -41.52 0.00 -12.63
N GLY A 201 -42.40 -0.30 -11.67
CA GLY A 201 -42.77 -1.68 -11.37
C GLY A 201 -43.30 -2.44 -12.58
N ALA A 202 -44.02 -1.76 -13.48
CA ALA A 202 -44.48 -2.33 -14.74
C ALA A 202 -43.33 -2.75 -15.67
N MET A 203 -42.27 -1.94 -15.78
CA MET A 203 -41.08 -2.31 -16.56
C MET A 203 -40.37 -3.52 -15.95
N VAL A 204 -40.29 -3.60 -14.62
CA VAL A 204 -39.67 -4.75 -13.93
C VAL A 204 -40.47 -6.02 -14.15
N CYS A 205 -41.79 -5.97 -14.06
CA CYS A 205 -42.65 -7.14 -14.30
C CYS A 205 -42.69 -7.58 -15.77
N ALA A 206 -42.30 -6.70 -16.71
CA ALA A 206 -42.20 -7.02 -18.13
C ALA A 206 -40.86 -7.68 -18.50
N PHE A 207 -39.89 -7.78 -17.57
CA PHE A 207 -38.69 -8.58 -17.80
C PHE A 207 -39.04 -10.08 -17.70
N PRO A 208 -38.71 -10.89 -18.73
CA PRO A 208 -39.02 -12.30 -18.80
C PRO A 208 -38.24 -13.15 -17.79
#